data_AF-A0A954NVR8-F1
#
_entry.id   AF-A0A954NVR8-F1
#
_cell.length_a   1.000
_cell.length_b   1.000
_cell.length_c   1.000
_cell.angle_alpha   90.00
_cell.angle_beta   90.00
_cell.angle_gamma   90.00
#
_symmetry.space_group_name_H-M   'P 1'
#
loop_
_entity.id
_entity.type
_entity.pdbx_description
1 polymer ?
#
loop_
_entity_poly.entity_id
_entity_poly.type
_entity_poly.pdbx_seq_one_letter_code
_entity_poly.pdbx_strand_id
1 'polypeptide(L)'
;MASRRDFLQTSGVGFGALALEWLLQQETVAAEQSQFAHHAARAKSVIWLFMEGGPSHLDLVDPKPLLNELNGQPLPTGFQEPITAMGEKGAPLLAAPRTWTQHGESGLWASEWIPHIAGCTHDIAVILT
;
A
#
# COMPACT_ATOMS: atom_id res chain seq x y z
N MET A 1 -20.36 -33.90 48.71
CA MET A 1 -20.77 -32.49 48.94
C MET A 1 -19.63 -31.60 48.49
N ALA A 2 -19.78 -30.85 47.39
CA ALA A 2 -18.77 -29.88 46.96
C ALA A 2 -18.79 -28.69 47.94
N SER A 3 -17.62 -28.27 48.42
CA SER A 3 -17.52 -27.17 49.39
C SER A 3 -17.60 -25.81 48.68
N ARG A 4 -18.03 -24.74 49.37
CA ARG A 4 -18.01 -23.37 48.83
C ARG A 4 -16.61 -22.95 48.33
N ARG A 5 -15.57 -23.54 48.93
CA ARG A 5 -14.16 -23.33 48.55
C ARG A 5 -13.83 -24.02 47.22
N ASP A 6 -14.30 -25.24 47.01
CA ASP A 6 -14.14 -25.93 45.71
C ASP A 6 -14.85 -25.18 44.59
N PHE A 7 -16.06 -24.66 44.85
CA PHE A 7 -16.81 -23.85 43.89
C PHE A 7 -16.05 -22.56 43.52
N LEU A 8 -15.51 -21.83 44.50
CA LEU A 8 -14.70 -20.64 44.20
C LEU A 8 -13.39 -20.99 43.47
N GLN A 9 -12.75 -22.12 43.78
CA GLN A 9 -11.54 -22.57 43.09
C GLN A 9 -11.79 -23.04 41.66
N THR A 10 -12.92 -23.69 41.37
CA THR A 10 -13.23 -24.16 40.01
C THR A 10 -13.92 -23.10 39.16
N SER A 11 -14.79 -22.26 39.72
CA SER A 11 -15.49 -21.20 38.99
C SER A 11 -14.63 -19.96 38.72
N GLY A 12 -13.71 -19.59 39.61
CA GLY A 12 -12.83 -18.42 39.42
C GLY A 12 -11.67 -18.66 38.44
N VAL A 13 -11.13 -19.89 38.42
CA VAL A 13 -10.00 -20.25 37.56
C VAL A 13 -10.46 -20.55 36.14
N GLY A 14 -11.67 -21.08 35.93
CA GLY A 14 -12.18 -21.39 34.58
C GLY A 14 -12.35 -20.16 33.68
N PHE A 15 -13.02 -19.11 34.14
CA PHE A 15 -13.21 -17.90 33.34
C PHE A 15 -11.93 -17.07 33.19
N GLY A 16 -11.10 -17.01 34.23
CA GLY A 16 -9.80 -16.35 34.16
C GLY A 16 -8.82 -17.06 33.22
N ALA A 17 -8.83 -18.40 33.22
CA ALA A 17 -8.04 -19.19 32.29
C ALA A 17 -8.48 -18.99 30.83
N LEU A 18 -9.79 -18.88 30.56
CA LEU A 18 -10.29 -18.54 29.22
C LEU A 18 -9.82 -17.16 28.76
N ALA A 19 -9.83 -16.15 29.65
CA ALA A 19 -9.32 -14.83 29.33
C ALA A 19 -7.79 -14.83 29.11
N LEU A 20 -7.05 -15.60 29.92
CA LEU A 20 -5.60 -15.75 29.79
C LEU A 20 -5.21 -16.53 28.53
N GLU A 21 -5.94 -17.59 28.21
CA GLU A 21 -5.75 -18.38 26.99
C GLU A 21 -6.02 -17.52 25.76
N TRP A 22 -7.07 -16.69 25.77
CA TRP A 22 -7.33 -15.72 24.72
C TRP A 22 -6.20 -14.69 24.55
N LEU A 23 -5.65 -14.16 25.66
CA LEU A 23 -4.53 -13.23 25.63
C LEU A 23 -3.24 -13.89 25.11
N LEU A 24 -2.91 -15.10 25.57
CA LEU A 24 -1.74 -15.87 25.11
C LEU A 24 -1.88 -16.27 23.64
N GLN A 25 -3.08 -16.62 23.20
CA GLN A 25 -3.36 -16.94 21.80
C GLN A 25 -3.16 -15.72 20.90
N GLN A 26 -3.54 -14.51 21.35
CA GLN A 26 -3.23 -13.28 20.63
C GLN A 26 -1.73 -12.99 20.52
N GLU A 27 -0.94 -13.25 21.57
CA GLU A 27 0.53 -13.10 21.52
C GLU A 27 1.18 -14.10 20.54
N THR A 28 0.72 -15.36 20.53
CA THR A 28 1.25 -16.38 19.61
C THR A 28 0.91 -16.10 18.14
N VAL A 29 -0.31 -15.66 17.84
CA VAL A 29 -0.72 -15.28 16.47
C VAL A 29 0.07 -14.07 15.98
N ALA A 30 0.34 -13.09 16.86
CA ALA A 30 1.17 -11.94 16.53
C ALA A 30 2.64 -12.32 16.24
N ALA A 31 3.17 -13.38 16.88
CA ALA A 31 4.53 -13.87 16.65
C ALA A 31 4.68 -14.63 15.31
N GLU A 32 3.68 -15.43 14.91
CA GLU A 32 3.73 -16.20 13.66
C GLU A 32 3.55 -15.36 12.39
N GLN A 33 2.92 -14.18 12.48
CA GLN A 33 2.70 -13.27 11.34
C GLN A 33 3.94 -12.48 10.88
N SER A 34 5.11 -12.72 11.47
CA SER A 34 6.32 -11.91 11.25
C SER A 34 7.12 -12.20 9.98
N GLN A 35 6.69 -13.11 9.09
CA GLN A 35 7.48 -13.44 7.89
C GLN A 35 7.49 -12.35 6.79
N PHE A 36 6.64 -11.32 6.88
CA PHE A 36 6.49 -10.32 5.81
C PHE A 36 7.23 -8.99 6.06
N ALA A 37 7.69 -8.70 7.28
CA ALA A 37 8.32 -7.42 7.59
C ALA A 37 9.61 -7.61 8.38
N HIS A 38 10.71 -7.03 7.88
CA HIS A 38 12.01 -7.04 8.57
C HIS A 38 11.99 -6.31 9.93
N HIS A 39 10.94 -5.53 10.21
CA HIS A 39 10.78 -4.76 11.44
C HIS A 39 9.38 -4.94 12.02
N ALA A 40 9.30 -4.87 13.35
CA ALA A 40 8.01 -4.83 14.04
C ALA A 40 7.19 -3.62 13.57
N ALA A 41 5.92 -3.86 13.24
CA ALA A 41 5.01 -2.82 12.80
C ALA A 41 4.84 -1.74 13.89
N ARG A 42 5.09 -0.48 13.53
CA ARG A 42 4.92 0.67 14.45
C ARG A 42 3.56 1.36 14.29
N ALA A 43 2.94 1.25 13.11
CA ALA A 43 1.66 1.88 12.82
C ALA A 43 0.51 1.12 13.52
N LYS A 44 -0.34 1.84 14.25
CA LYS A 44 -1.51 1.27 14.96
C LYS A 44 -2.81 1.37 14.16
N SER A 45 -2.89 2.32 13.23
CA SER A 45 -4.06 2.60 12.39
C SER A 45 -3.60 3.02 11.00
N VAL A 46 -4.38 2.67 9.98
CA VAL A 46 -4.11 2.99 8.57
C VAL A 46 -5.36 3.59 7.94
N ILE A 47 -5.21 4.70 7.23
CA ILE A 47 -6.22 5.22 6.32
C ILE A 47 -5.87 4.73 4.92
N TRP A 48 -6.73 3.87 4.36
CA TRP A 48 -6.54 3.34 3.01
C TRP A 48 -7.53 4.00 2.04
N LEU A 49 -6.98 4.56 0.96
CA LEU A 49 -7.75 5.24 -0.08
C LEU A 49 -7.58 4.48 -1.40
N PHE A 50 -8.69 3.99 -1.95
CA PHE A 50 -8.74 3.41 -3.30
C PHE A 50 -9.38 4.42 -4.25
N MET A 51 -8.58 5.01 -5.14
CA MET A 51 -8.98 6.14 -5.98
C MET A 51 -9.25 5.71 -7.42
N GLU A 52 -10.27 4.88 -7.62
CA GLU A 52 -10.73 4.55 -8.97
C GLU A 52 -11.26 5.79 -9.69
N GLY A 53 -10.84 6.00 -10.94
CA GLY A 53 -11.18 7.20 -11.73
C GLY A 53 -10.37 8.44 -11.37
N GLY A 54 -9.45 8.35 -10.40
CA GLY A 54 -8.48 9.40 -10.11
C GLY A 54 -7.37 9.51 -11.16
N PRO A 55 -6.56 10.58 -11.11
CA PRO A 55 -5.37 10.70 -11.96
C PRO A 55 -4.39 9.55 -11.71
N SER A 56 -3.80 9.04 -12.80
CA SER A 56 -2.84 7.92 -12.74
C SER A 56 -1.55 8.33 -12.04
N HIS A 57 -0.86 7.38 -11.40
CA HIS A 57 0.50 7.61 -10.89
C HIS A 57 1.47 8.08 -11.98
N LEU A 58 1.23 7.64 -13.24
CA LEU A 58 1.97 8.08 -14.43
C LEU A 58 1.83 9.58 -14.69
N ASP A 59 0.68 10.17 -14.35
CA ASP A 59 0.43 11.62 -14.48
C ASP A 59 0.93 12.40 -13.26
N LEU A 60 1.07 11.74 -12.11
CA LEU A 60 1.32 12.42 -10.83
C LEU A 60 2.79 12.43 -10.41
N VAL A 61 3.45 11.28 -10.41
CA VAL A 61 4.74 11.10 -9.71
C VAL A 61 5.79 10.33 -10.51
N ASP A 62 5.45 9.83 -11.70
CA ASP A 62 6.33 8.97 -12.52
C ASP A 62 6.50 9.53 -13.95
N PRO A 63 7.39 10.52 -14.14
CA PRO A 63 7.60 11.13 -15.45
C PRO A 63 8.19 10.13 -16.45
N LYS A 64 7.56 10.01 -17.63
CA LYS A 64 8.02 9.13 -18.72
C LYS A 64 8.34 9.93 -19.99
N PRO A 65 9.53 10.55 -20.08
CA PRO A 65 9.88 11.40 -21.22
C PRO A 65 9.88 10.64 -22.56
N LEU A 66 10.33 9.38 -22.57
CA LEU A 66 10.31 8.54 -23.77
C LEU A 66 8.89 8.31 -24.31
N LEU A 67 7.88 8.28 -23.42
CA LEU A 67 6.48 8.13 -23.84
C LEU A 67 5.99 9.35 -24.63
N ASN A 68 6.52 10.54 -24.33
CA ASN A 68 6.21 11.76 -25.07
C ASN A 68 6.84 11.77 -26.46
N GLU A 69 8.05 11.20 -26.60
CA GLU A 69 8.72 11.06 -27.90
C GLU A 69 8.01 10.04 -28.80
N LEU A 70 7.49 8.96 -28.22
CA LEU A 70 6.80 7.87 -28.93
C LEU A 70 5.30 8.10 -29.08
N ASN A 71 4.80 9.30 -28.80
CA ASN A 71 3.37 9.60 -28.86
C ASN A 71 2.78 9.30 -30.24
N GLY A 72 1.67 8.56 -30.27
CA GLY A 72 0.99 8.13 -31.50
C GLY A 72 1.64 6.95 -32.21
N GLN A 73 2.82 6.48 -31.78
CA GLN A 73 3.49 5.32 -32.38
C GLN A 73 2.94 4.01 -31.80
N PRO A 74 3.00 2.91 -32.55
CA PRO A 74 2.71 1.59 -32.01
C PRO A 74 3.76 1.20 -30.95
N LEU A 75 3.39 0.25 -30.08
CA LEU A 75 4.32 -0.32 -29.11
C LEU A 75 5.55 -0.90 -29.84
N PRO A 76 6.79 -0.51 -29.46
CA PRO A 76 8.00 -1.00 -30.11
C PRO A 76 8.14 -2.52 -30.03
N THR A 77 8.79 -3.10 -31.06
CA THR A 77 9.07 -4.54 -31.11
C THR A 77 10.01 -4.93 -29.97
N GLY A 78 9.60 -5.89 -29.14
CA GLY A 78 10.38 -6.38 -27.98
C GLY A 78 9.71 -6.14 -26.62
N PHE A 79 8.67 -5.32 -26.56
CA PHE A 79 7.82 -5.22 -25.37
C PHE A 79 6.74 -6.30 -25.37
N GLN A 80 6.42 -6.80 -24.18
CA GLN A 80 5.26 -7.68 -24.03
C GLN A 80 3.97 -6.89 -24.27
N GLU A 81 3.02 -7.53 -24.93
CA GLU A 81 1.73 -6.92 -25.21
C GLU A 81 0.96 -6.70 -23.90
N PRO A 82 0.50 -5.46 -23.61
CA PRO A 82 -0.18 -5.15 -22.37
C PRO A 82 -1.52 -5.88 -22.28
N ILE A 83 -1.82 -6.44 -21.11
CA ILE A 83 -3.12 -7.04 -20.82
C ILE A 83 -4.06 -5.92 -20.40
N THR A 84 -4.95 -5.51 -21.30
CA THR A 84 -5.98 -4.51 -21.01
C THR A 84 -7.27 -5.17 -20.56
N ALA A 85 -8.05 -4.49 -19.71
CA ALA A 85 -9.30 -5.04 -19.17
C ALA A 85 -10.34 -5.43 -20.25
N MET A 86 -10.30 -4.75 -21.41
CA MET A 86 -11.21 -4.98 -22.54
C MET A 86 -10.57 -5.80 -23.68
N GLY A 87 -9.34 -6.29 -23.50
CA GLY A 87 -8.64 -7.08 -24.53
C GLY A 87 -8.22 -6.27 -25.76
N GLU A 88 -8.16 -4.94 -25.64
CA GLU A 88 -7.65 -4.03 -26.66
C GLU A 88 -6.17 -4.28 -26.93
N LYS A 89 -5.81 -4.28 -28.21
CA LYS A 89 -4.47 -4.56 -28.72
C LYS A 89 -4.08 -3.55 -29.79
N GLY A 90 -2.79 -3.25 -29.88
CA GLY A 90 -2.24 -2.34 -30.90
C GLY A 90 -2.67 -0.89 -30.76
N ALA A 91 -3.16 -0.47 -29.58
CA ALA A 91 -3.42 0.93 -29.31
C ALA A 91 -2.11 1.74 -29.43
N PRO A 92 -2.13 2.93 -30.04
CA PRO A 92 -0.96 3.79 -30.09
C PRO A 92 -0.58 4.24 -28.68
N LEU A 93 0.72 4.44 -28.45
CA LEU A 93 1.23 5.02 -27.22
C LEU A 93 0.69 6.43 -27.05
N LEU A 94 0.21 6.76 -25.85
CA LEU A 94 -0.29 8.08 -25.50
C LEU A 94 0.77 8.83 -24.71
N ALA A 95 1.07 10.06 -25.12
CA ALA A 95 1.92 10.95 -24.33
C ALA A 95 1.38 11.16 -22.91
N ALA A 96 2.30 11.46 -21.99
CA ALA A 96 2.02 12.07 -20.71
C ALA A 96 2.50 13.55 -20.76
N PRO A 97 1.73 14.49 -21.34
CA PRO A 97 2.13 15.88 -21.48
C PRO A 97 1.85 16.64 -20.18
N ARG A 98 2.69 16.41 -19.17
CA ARG A 98 2.68 17.17 -17.92
C ARG A 98 4.00 17.87 -17.71
N THR A 99 3.97 18.85 -16.83
CA THR A 99 5.18 19.44 -16.26
C THR A 99 5.43 18.78 -14.91
N TRP A 100 6.62 18.23 -14.74
CA TRP A 100 7.07 17.70 -13.46
C TRP A 100 8.25 18.49 -12.94
N THR A 101 8.28 18.66 -11.63
CA THR A 101 9.39 19.24 -10.90
C THR A 101 9.79 18.32 -9.77
N GLN A 102 11.09 18.26 -9.48
CA GLN A 102 11.57 17.56 -8.30
C GLN A 102 11.38 18.47 -7.08
N HIS A 103 10.88 17.91 -5.99
CA HIS A 103 10.62 18.63 -4.76
C HIS A 103 11.44 18.08 -3.60
N GLY A 104 11.93 19.01 -2.78
CA GLY A 104 12.57 18.67 -1.53
C GLY A 104 13.92 17.99 -1.64
N GLU A 105 14.42 17.53 -0.49
CA GLU A 105 15.64 16.74 -0.37
C GLU A 105 15.45 15.30 -0.88
N SER A 106 14.20 14.79 -0.89
CA SER A 106 13.90 13.48 -1.46
C SER A 106 14.03 13.43 -2.98
N GLY A 107 13.98 14.59 -3.65
CA GLY A 107 14.07 14.69 -5.10
C GLY A 107 12.92 13.98 -5.84
N LEU A 108 11.81 13.72 -5.14
CA LEU A 108 10.64 13.07 -5.73
C LEU A 108 10.04 13.97 -6.81
N TRP A 109 9.71 13.35 -7.94
CA TRP A 109 8.98 14.00 -9.01
C TRP A 109 7.52 14.19 -8.59
N ALA A 110 6.99 15.39 -8.82
CA ALA A 110 5.57 15.68 -8.69
C ALA A 110 5.11 16.52 -9.88
N SER A 111 3.91 16.23 -10.38
CA SER A 111 3.31 17.01 -11.45
C SER A 111 2.62 18.27 -10.94
N GLU A 112 2.43 19.22 -11.84
CA GLU A 112 1.71 20.47 -11.59
C GLU A 112 0.26 20.29 -11.11
N TRP A 113 -0.30 19.09 -11.18
CA TRP A 113 -1.67 18.77 -10.73
C TRP A 113 -1.79 18.59 -9.23
N ILE A 114 -0.69 18.32 -8.54
CA ILE A 114 -0.67 18.07 -7.10
C ILE A 114 0.23 19.06 -6.35
N PRO A 115 0.09 20.38 -6.59
CA PRO A 115 1.04 21.39 -6.09
C PRO A 115 1.12 21.42 -4.57
N HIS A 116 0.02 21.11 -3.88
CA HIS A 116 -0.03 21.07 -2.42
C HIS A 116 0.57 19.78 -1.84
N ILE A 117 0.47 18.66 -2.56
CA ILE A 117 1.09 17.39 -2.15
C ILE A 117 2.59 17.43 -2.42
N ALA A 118 3.00 18.10 -3.50
CA ALA A 118 4.40 18.29 -3.87
C ALA A 118 5.21 18.95 -2.74
N GLY A 119 4.60 19.84 -1.95
CA GLY A 119 5.22 20.44 -0.76
C GLY A 119 5.47 19.47 0.40
N CYS A 120 4.79 18.33 0.43
CA CYS A 120 4.87 17.31 1.48
C CYS A 120 5.71 16.08 1.07
N THR A 121 6.46 16.16 -0.03
CA THR A 121 7.25 15.04 -0.60
C THR A 121 8.35 14.50 0.32
N HIS A 122 8.66 15.18 1.43
CA HIS A 122 9.59 14.67 2.46
C HIS A 122 8.92 13.65 3.40
N ASP A 123 7.61 13.73 3.56
CA ASP A 123 6.82 12.85 4.45
C ASP A 123 6.11 11.73 3.66
N ILE A 124 6.34 11.66 2.35
CA ILE A 124 5.67 10.73 1.44
C ILE A 124 6.69 9.73 0.90
N ALA A 125 6.36 8.45 0.99
CA ALA A 125 7.03 7.40 0.26
C ALA A 125 6.18 7.00 -0.95
N VAL A 126 6.77 7.06 -2.14
CA VAL A 126 6.15 6.57 -3.38
C VAL A 126 6.71 5.19 -3.68
N ILE A 127 5.82 4.21 -3.84
CA ILE A 127 6.18 2.85 -4.25
C ILE A 127 5.67 2.68 -5.68
N LEU A 128 6.62 2.57 -6.62
CA LEU A 128 6.34 2.25 -8.02
C LEU A 128 6.74 0.80 -8.25
N THR A 129 5.92 0.07 -9.00
CA THR A 129 6.15 -1.34 -9.38
C THR A 129 6.43 -1.44 -10.86
#